data_AF-T1GEV4-F1
#
_entry.id   AF-T1GEV4-F1
#
_cell.length_a   1.000
_cell.length_b   1.000
_cell.length_c   1.000
_cell.angle_alpha   90.00
_cell.angle_beta   90.00
_cell.angle_gamma   90.00
#
_symmetry.space_group_name_H-M   'P 1'
#
loop_
_entity.id
_entity.type
_entity.pdbx_description
1 polymer ?
#
loop_
_entity_poly.entity_id
_entity_poly.type
_entity_poly.pdbx_seq_one_letter_code
_entity_poly.pdbx_strand_id
1 'polypeptide(L)'
;MELPSGNTFIVTSVELINGCIVHKGHLSSSNDKINLGDSVILKVDPKARTRNIIHHSATHILNAAVKSLFNKVTYQISTPMKTSVVNASDVLQSNDVTLVPGEIYPETGLRLLSMESEKLRLISRELCCGTHVRNSEEILDFCIINHKQTNRARYLFTAVAGEIAVEARKRSKTFRQRINRLEKQLKEESDTHYVIDEELQKVRNQILHTDIVLPYLEKLEILDKVNGILKKIKEASRTTLKEFVEHEMRSILQEKTQEDHPFIVHYLRSSALMEEVPLQKATKVCPDRPILVISMTDGYVKARCTVPKDQVNSNFTAQKWMQEFASTFKGQVTIPKG
;
A
#
# COMPACT_ATOMS: atom_id res chain seq x y z
N MET A 1 -21.81 -33.56 1.39
CA MET A 1 -22.44 -34.75 0.78
C MET A 1 -23.48 -35.24 1.76
N GLU A 2 -24.70 -35.44 1.32
CA GLU A 2 -25.76 -35.96 2.18
C GLU A 2 -25.76 -37.48 2.11
N LEU A 3 -25.76 -38.11 3.28
CA LEU A 3 -25.79 -39.56 3.46
C LEU A 3 -27.25 -40.05 3.54
N PRO A 4 -27.51 -41.34 3.27
CA PRO A 4 -28.83 -41.94 3.43
C PRO A 4 -29.40 -41.79 4.86
N SER A 5 -28.53 -41.70 5.87
CA SER A 5 -28.90 -41.49 7.28
C SER A 5 -29.44 -40.09 7.58
N GLY A 6 -29.45 -39.17 6.61
CA GLY A 6 -29.81 -37.76 6.81
C GLY A 6 -28.67 -36.88 7.31
N ASN A 7 -27.53 -37.47 7.67
CA ASN A 7 -26.33 -36.74 8.12
C ASN A 7 -25.47 -36.28 6.93
N THR A 8 -24.53 -35.35 7.19
CA THR A 8 -23.75 -34.71 6.12
C THR A 8 -22.25 -34.93 6.31
N PHE A 9 -21.57 -35.41 5.27
CA PHE A 9 -20.12 -35.33 5.16
C PHE A 9 -19.71 -33.96 4.57
N ILE A 10 -19.05 -33.14 5.38
CA ILE A 10 -18.57 -31.81 4.99
C ILE A 10 -17.23 -31.98 4.29
N VAL A 11 -17.22 -31.73 2.98
CA VAL A 11 -16.01 -31.80 2.15
C VAL A 11 -15.24 -30.51 2.29
N THR A 12 -14.00 -30.60 2.76
CA THR A 12 -13.09 -29.45 2.92
C THR A 12 -12.14 -29.29 1.73
N SER A 13 -11.82 -30.37 1.03
CA SER A 13 -11.01 -30.34 -0.19
C SER A 13 -11.32 -31.51 -1.13
N VAL A 14 -11.09 -31.29 -2.42
CA VAL A 14 -11.23 -32.32 -3.46
C VAL A 14 -9.96 -32.34 -4.29
N GLU A 15 -9.33 -33.50 -4.39
CA GLU A 15 -8.06 -33.71 -5.08
C GLU A 15 -8.16 -34.86 -6.07
N LEU A 16 -7.34 -34.85 -7.13
CA LEU A 16 -7.32 -35.93 -8.11
C LEU A 16 -6.01 -36.73 -7.97
N ILE A 17 -6.03 -37.79 -7.17
CA ILE A 17 -4.87 -38.62 -6.83
C ILE A 17 -4.95 -39.93 -7.62
N ASN A 18 -3.93 -40.23 -8.44
CA ASN A 18 -3.83 -41.47 -9.22
C ASN A 18 -5.08 -41.83 -10.05
N GLY A 19 -5.77 -40.83 -10.61
CA GLY A 19 -6.98 -41.03 -11.42
C GLY A 19 -8.28 -41.08 -10.60
N CYS A 20 -8.22 -41.07 -9.28
CA CYS A 20 -9.37 -41.05 -8.39
C CYS A 20 -9.66 -39.63 -7.87
N ILE A 21 -10.93 -39.23 -7.88
CA ILE A 21 -11.39 -38.01 -7.21
C ILE A 21 -11.54 -38.32 -5.73
N VAL A 22 -10.67 -37.72 -4.91
CA VAL A 22 -10.63 -37.90 -3.46
C VAL A 22 -11.29 -36.70 -2.80
N HIS A 23 -12.36 -36.95 -2.07
CA HIS A 23 -13.04 -35.96 -1.25
C HIS A 23 -12.56 -36.07 0.20
N LYS A 24 -11.81 -35.08 0.67
CA LYS A 24 -11.36 -35.02 2.07
C LYS A 24 -12.32 -34.13 2.86
N GLY A 25 -12.56 -34.48 4.11
CA GLY A 25 -13.58 -33.82 4.91
C GLY A 25 -13.83 -34.51 6.23
N HIS A 26 -14.90 -34.13 6.90
CA HIS A 26 -15.33 -34.72 8.16
C HIS A 26 -16.85 -34.90 8.19
N LEU A 27 -17.32 -35.85 8.99
CA LEU A 27 -18.74 -36.04 9.25
C LEU A 27 -19.27 -34.95 10.18
N SER A 28 -20.53 -34.56 9.98
CA SER A 28 -21.22 -33.61 10.87
C SER A 28 -21.49 -34.20 12.26
N SER A 29 -21.54 -35.52 12.39
CA SER A 29 -21.74 -36.26 13.63
C SER A 29 -20.62 -37.29 13.84
N SER A 30 -20.14 -37.43 15.08
CA SER A 30 -19.02 -38.32 15.43
C SER A 30 -19.36 -39.81 15.40
N ASN A 31 -20.65 -40.16 15.41
CA ASN A 31 -21.09 -41.55 15.51
C ASN A 31 -21.37 -42.20 14.14
N ASP A 32 -21.29 -41.44 13.06
CA ASP A 32 -21.55 -41.94 11.71
C ASP A 32 -20.31 -42.55 11.05
N LYS A 33 -20.55 -43.38 10.05
CA LYS A 33 -19.53 -43.93 9.15
C LYS A 33 -20.04 -43.87 7.72
N ILE A 34 -19.13 -43.67 6.77
CA ILE A 34 -19.39 -43.81 5.34
C ILE A 34 -18.82 -45.15 4.92
N ASN A 35 -19.65 -45.98 4.30
CA ASN A 35 -19.27 -47.32 3.86
C ASN A 35 -19.22 -47.41 2.34
N LEU A 36 -18.46 -48.39 1.84
CA LEU A 36 -18.44 -48.72 0.42
C LEU A 36 -19.84 -49.20 0.00
N GLY A 37 -20.37 -48.61 -1.08
CA GLY A 37 -21.70 -48.91 -1.60
C GLY A 37 -22.79 -47.91 -1.17
N ASP A 38 -22.51 -47.00 -0.24
CA ASP A 38 -23.47 -45.97 0.16
C ASP A 38 -23.82 -45.04 -1.00
N SER A 39 -25.11 -44.79 -1.20
CA SER A 39 -25.60 -43.80 -2.14
C SER A 39 -25.61 -42.42 -1.49
N VAL A 40 -24.82 -41.48 -2.01
CA VAL A 40 -24.70 -40.13 -1.44
C VAL A 40 -25.13 -39.06 -2.43
N ILE A 41 -25.71 -37.96 -1.93
CA ILE A 41 -26.05 -36.81 -2.75
C ILE A 41 -24.94 -35.76 -2.64
N LEU A 42 -24.32 -35.46 -3.79
CA LEU A 42 -23.29 -34.43 -3.90
C LEU A 42 -23.93 -33.06 -4.12
N LYS A 43 -23.82 -32.19 -3.11
CA LYS A 43 -24.21 -30.78 -3.21
C LYS A 43 -22.95 -29.93 -3.18
N VAL A 44 -22.74 -29.14 -4.22
CA VAL A 44 -21.66 -28.15 -4.31
C VAL A 44 -22.21 -26.81 -3.87
N ASP A 45 -21.44 -26.03 -3.10
CA ASP A 45 -21.82 -24.65 -2.77
C ASP A 45 -21.94 -23.82 -4.07
N PRO A 46 -23.16 -23.39 -4.45
CA PRO A 46 -23.36 -22.64 -5.69
C PRO A 46 -22.63 -21.30 -5.67
N LYS A 47 -22.50 -20.64 -4.52
CA LYS A 47 -21.80 -19.34 -4.42
C LYS A 47 -20.30 -19.52 -4.64
N ALA A 48 -19.68 -20.49 -3.97
CA ALA A 48 -18.27 -20.80 -4.19
C ALA A 48 -18.00 -21.22 -5.64
N ARG A 49 -18.88 -22.04 -6.23
CA ARG A 49 -18.75 -22.46 -7.63
C ARG A 49 -18.84 -21.27 -8.58
N THR A 50 -19.83 -20.40 -8.43
CA THR A 50 -19.97 -19.21 -9.27
C THR A 50 -18.77 -18.27 -9.14
N ARG A 51 -18.27 -18.03 -7.92
CA ARG A 51 -17.07 -17.22 -7.72
C ARG A 51 -15.85 -17.81 -8.45
N ASN A 52 -15.64 -19.12 -8.38
CA ASN A 52 -14.53 -19.78 -9.07
C ASN A 52 -14.67 -19.66 -10.60
N ILE A 53 -15.88 -19.86 -11.13
CA ILE A 53 -16.18 -19.70 -12.56
C ILE A 53 -15.84 -18.29 -13.05
N ILE A 54 -16.26 -17.27 -12.29
CA ILE A 54 -16.02 -15.86 -12.60
C ILE A 54 -14.51 -15.56 -12.63
N HIS A 55 -13.78 -15.92 -11.57
CA HIS A 55 -12.33 -15.65 -11.49
C HIS A 55 -11.53 -16.44 -12.53
N HIS A 56 -11.94 -17.67 -12.82
CA HIS A 56 -11.30 -18.49 -13.84
C HIS A 56 -11.46 -17.87 -15.23
N SER A 57 -12.68 -17.46 -15.58
CA SER A 57 -12.96 -16.77 -16.85
C SER A 57 -12.23 -15.42 -16.94
N ALA A 58 -12.19 -14.65 -15.86
CA ALA A 58 -11.46 -13.39 -15.79
C ALA A 58 -9.93 -13.57 -15.99
N THR A 59 -9.38 -14.73 -15.61
CA THR A 59 -7.96 -15.05 -15.83
C THR A 59 -7.64 -15.15 -17.32
N HIS A 60 -8.52 -15.79 -18.10
CA HIS A 60 -8.37 -15.87 -19.56
C HIS A 60 -8.44 -14.49 -20.22
N ILE A 61 -9.36 -13.63 -19.77
CA ILE A 61 -9.45 -12.23 -20.27
C ILE A 61 -8.18 -11.46 -19.93
N LEU A 62 -7.68 -11.58 -18.70
CA LEU A 62 -6.44 -10.91 -18.29
C LEU A 62 -5.26 -11.37 -19.15
N ASN A 63 -5.11 -12.69 -19.37
CA ASN A 63 -4.04 -13.24 -20.17
C ASN A 63 -4.10 -12.72 -21.62
N ALA A 64 -5.29 -12.70 -22.20
CA ALA A 64 -5.53 -12.15 -23.53
C ALA A 64 -5.18 -10.66 -23.60
N ALA A 65 -5.62 -9.86 -22.62
CA ALA A 65 -5.32 -8.43 -22.55
C ALA A 65 -3.81 -8.17 -22.43
N VAL A 66 -3.10 -8.94 -21.61
CA VAL A 66 -1.63 -8.84 -21.47
C VAL A 66 -0.93 -9.16 -22.80
N LYS A 67 -1.33 -10.24 -23.49
CA LYS A 67 -0.78 -10.59 -24.82
C LYS A 67 -1.00 -9.47 -25.83
N SER A 68 -2.21 -8.91 -25.88
CA SER A 68 -2.58 -7.81 -26.78
C SER A 68 -1.80 -6.52 -26.50
N LEU A 69 -1.51 -6.21 -25.24
CA LEU A 69 -0.84 -4.96 -24.87
C LEU A 69 0.67 -4.98 -25.13
N PHE A 70 1.34 -6.10 -24.84
CA PHE A 70 2.80 -6.14 -24.84
C PHE A 70 3.42 -6.59 -26.17
N ASN A 71 2.64 -7.12 -27.12
CA ASN A 71 3.11 -7.59 -28.45
C ASN A 71 4.44 -8.38 -28.39
N LYS A 72 4.64 -9.11 -27.30
CA LYS A 72 5.81 -9.94 -27.00
C LYS A 72 5.32 -11.33 -26.63
N VAL A 73 6.21 -12.31 -26.65
CA VAL A 73 5.90 -13.67 -26.18
C VAL A 73 5.60 -13.63 -24.68
N THR A 74 4.31 -13.49 -24.34
CA THR A 74 3.78 -13.50 -22.97
C THR A 74 2.92 -14.74 -22.80
N TYR A 75 3.24 -15.57 -21.80
CA TYR A 75 2.50 -16.77 -21.46
C TYR A 75 2.34 -16.89 -19.95
N GLN A 76 1.23 -17.49 -19.54
CA GLN A 76 0.93 -17.78 -18.14
C GLN A 76 1.86 -18.89 -17.64
N ILE A 77 2.52 -18.69 -16.49
CA ILE A 77 3.56 -19.61 -15.99
C ILE A 77 2.98 -20.68 -15.04
N SER A 78 1.94 -20.41 -14.26
CA SER A 78 1.34 -21.47 -13.43
C SER A 78 -0.14 -21.27 -13.08
N THR A 79 -0.87 -22.37 -13.18
CA THR A 79 -2.09 -22.73 -12.41
C THR A 79 -2.15 -24.26 -12.46
N PRO A 80 -2.22 -25.00 -11.34
CA PRO A 80 -2.35 -26.45 -11.42
C PRO A 80 -3.74 -26.84 -11.96
N MET A 81 -3.82 -27.57 -13.09
CA MET A 81 -5.08 -28.09 -13.65
C MET A 81 -4.94 -29.43 -14.42
N LYS A 82 -6.05 -30.18 -14.51
CA LYS A 82 -6.29 -31.43 -15.25
C LYS A 82 -7.34 -31.26 -16.37
N THR A 83 -7.34 -32.17 -17.34
CA THR A 83 -7.82 -31.98 -18.74
C THR A 83 -9.15 -32.67 -19.15
N SER A 84 -9.66 -32.40 -20.38
CA SER A 84 -10.84 -32.97 -21.08
C SER A 84 -10.87 -32.61 -22.60
N VAL A 85 -11.66 -33.32 -23.46
CA VAL A 85 -11.33 -33.89 -24.81
C VAL A 85 -11.56 -33.10 -26.16
N VAL A 86 -10.53 -32.99 -27.05
CA VAL A 86 -10.42 -32.54 -28.50
C VAL A 86 -9.07 -32.99 -29.13
N ASN A 87 -8.96 -33.08 -30.46
CA ASN A 87 -7.78 -33.60 -31.17
C ASN A 87 -6.63 -32.59 -31.36
N ALA A 88 -5.39 -33.04 -31.16
CA ALA A 88 -4.17 -32.24 -31.27
C ALA A 88 -3.85 -31.79 -32.69
N SER A 89 -4.26 -32.56 -33.70
CA SER A 89 -4.12 -32.20 -35.12
C SER A 89 -4.79 -30.87 -35.45
N ASP A 90 -5.97 -30.62 -34.86
CA ASP A 90 -6.79 -29.44 -35.14
C ASP A 90 -6.24 -28.20 -34.41
N VAL A 91 -5.62 -28.41 -33.25
CA VAL A 91 -4.98 -27.35 -32.46
C VAL A 91 -3.65 -26.92 -33.09
N LEU A 92 -2.84 -27.87 -33.57
CA LEU A 92 -1.52 -27.60 -34.17
C LEU A 92 -1.60 -26.89 -35.54
N GLN A 93 -2.73 -27.00 -36.25
CA GLN A 93 -2.96 -26.30 -37.52
C GLN A 93 -3.45 -24.85 -37.32
N SER A 94 -3.78 -24.44 -36.09
CA SER A 94 -4.28 -23.11 -35.79
C SER A 94 -3.15 -22.19 -35.29
N ASN A 95 -2.95 -21.05 -35.95
CA ASN A 95 -1.94 -20.06 -35.53
C ASN A 95 -2.32 -19.26 -34.27
N ASP A 96 -3.55 -19.46 -33.77
CA ASP A 96 -4.15 -18.61 -32.73
C ASP A 96 -4.27 -19.30 -31.35
N VAL A 97 -3.82 -20.55 -31.22
CA VAL A 97 -3.90 -21.29 -29.95
C VAL A 97 -2.61 -21.18 -29.17
N THR A 98 -2.69 -20.69 -27.93
CA THR A 98 -1.52 -20.60 -27.05
C THR A 98 -1.21 -21.96 -26.42
N LEU A 99 -0.07 -22.54 -26.78
CA LEU A 99 0.51 -23.73 -26.12
C LEU A 99 1.52 -23.32 -25.05
N VAL A 100 1.59 -24.05 -23.94
CA VAL A 100 2.54 -23.80 -22.86
C VAL A 100 3.86 -24.51 -23.18
N PRO A 101 5.00 -23.80 -23.21
CA PRO A 101 6.30 -24.43 -23.48
C PRO A 101 6.66 -25.50 -22.44
N GLY A 102 6.96 -26.72 -22.90
CA GLY A 102 7.38 -27.84 -22.05
C GLY A 102 6.25 -28.76 -21.58
N GLU A 103 5.00 -28.49 -21.95
CA GLU A 103 3.88 -29.40 -21.70
C GLU A 103 3.71 -30.41 -22.85
N ILE A 104 3.38 -31.66 -22.49
CA ILE A 104 3.05 -32.73 -23.44
C ILE A 104 1.53 -32.83 -23.54
N TYR A 105 0.99 -32.52 -24.71
CA TYR A 105 -0.45 -32.57 -24.98
C TYR A 105 -0.85 -33.92 -25.59
N PRO A 106 -1.93 -34.57 -25.11
CA PRO A 106 -2.43 -35.81 -25.70
C PRO A 106 -3.00 -35.58 -27.12
N GLU A 107 -2.89 -36.59 -27.99
CA GLU A 107 -3.33 -36.52 -29.40
C GLU A 107 -4.83 -36.31 -29.58
N THR A 108 -5.64 -36.77 -28.62
CA THR A 108 -7.09 -36.54 -28.53
C THR A 108 -7.38 -36.29 -27.07
N GLY A 109 -8.11 -35.24 -26.69
CA GLY A 109 -8.08 -34.87 -25.28
C GLY A 109 -8.14 -33.41 -24.83
N LEU A 110 -8.15 -32.40 -25.70
CA LEU A 110 -8.03 -30.99 -25.31
C LEU A 110 -9.39 -30.26 -25.28
N ARG A 111 -9.64 -29.24 -24.45
CA ARG A 111 -10.87 -28.44 -24.55
C ARG A 111 -10.46 -27.04 -24.92
N LEU A 112 -10.96 -26.55 -26.05
CA LEU A 112 -10.64 -25.21 -26.51
C LEU A 112 -11.67 -24.23 -25.96
N LEU A 113 -11.22 -23.32 -25.11
CA LEU A 113 -11.95 -22.11 -24.76
C LEU A 113 -11.63 -21.05 -25.81
N SER A 114 -12.65 -20.46 -26.42
CA SER A 114 -12.51 -19.32 -27.32
C SER A 114 -13.28 -18.13 -26.76
N MET A 115 -12.62 -16.98 -26.71
CA MET A 115 -13.22 -15.70 -26.36
C MET A 115 -12.85 -14.69 -27.44
N GLU A 116 -13.85 -14.03 -27.98
CA GLU A 116 -13.68 -13.05 -29.04
C GLU A 116 -14.42 -11.76 -28.70
N SER A 117 -13.75 -10.63 -28.92
CA SER A 117 -14.34 -9.32 -28.80
C SER A 117 -13.87 -8.46 -29.96
N GLU A 118 -14.75 -8.27 -30.95
CA GLU A 118 -14.49 -7.40 -32.10
C GLU A 118 -14.17 -5.97 -31.67
N LYS A 119 -14.91 -5.46 -30.67
CA LYS A 119 -14.73 -4.10 -30.13
C LYS A 119 -13.32 -3.88 -29.58
N LEU A 120 -12.76 -4.89 -28.92
CA LEU A 120 -11.41 -4.83 -28.34
C LEU A 120 -10.34 -5.42 -29.29
N ARG A 121 -10.74 -5.89 -30.48
CA ARG A 121 -9.91 -6.68 -31.40
C ARG A 121 -9.14 -7.78 -30.67
N LEU A 122 -9.82 -8.44 -29.74
CA LEU A 122 -9.24 -9.42 -28.83
C LEU A 122 -9.76 -10.81 -29.19
N ILE A 123 -8.85 -11.71 -29.55
CA ILE A 123 -9.14 -13.13 -29.75
C ILE A 123 -8.26 -13.90 -28.77
N SER A 124 -8.87 -14.70 -27.92
CA SER A 124 -8.19 -15.59 -26.99
C SER A 124 -8.66 -17.01 -27.23
N ARG A 125 -7.73 -17.90 -27.57
CA ARG A 125 -8.00 -19.33 -27.73
C ARG A 125 -7.02 -20.11 -26.88
N GLU A 126 -7.54 -20.79 -25.87
CA GLU A 126 -6.73 -21.45 -24.84
C GLU A 126 -7.27 -22.84 -24.54
N LEU A 127 -6.37 -23.78 -24.30
CA LEU A 127 -6.74 -25.12 -23.85
C LEU A 127 -7.08 -25.05 -22.36
N CYS A 128 -8.35 -25.19 -22.00
CA CYS A 128 -8.80 -25.14 -20.62
C CYS A 128 -9.94 -26.11 -20.35
N CYS A 129 -9.87 -26.75 -19.19
CA CYS A 129 -10.82 -27.80 -18.79
C CYS A 129 -11.61 -27.41 -17.53
N GLY A 130 -11.46 -26.15 -17.09
CA GLY A 130 -12.21 -25.57 -16.00
C GLY A 130 -13.66 -25.21 -16.39
N THR A 131 -14.36 -24.64 -15.43
CA THR A 131 -15.73 -24.16 -15.60
C THR A 131 -15.72 -22.67 -15.91
N HIS A 132 -16.41 -22.26 -16.97
CA HIS A 132 -16.42 -20.87 -17.45
C HIS A 132 -17.81 -20.25 -17.40
N VAL A 133 -17.84 -18.92 -17.36
CA VAL A 133 -19.06 -18.14 -17.59
C VAL A 133 -19.53 -18.39 -19.02
N ARG A 134 -20.84 -18.24 -19.28
CA ARG A 134 -21.35 -18.35 -20.65
C ARG A 134 -21.17 -17.03 -21.41
N ASN A 135 -21.15 -15.92 -20.67
CA ASN A 135 -20.91 -14.58 -21.19
C ASN A 135 -19.96 -13.79 -20.26
N SER A 136 -19.05 -13.00 -20.84
CA SER A 136 -18.14 -12.14 -20.07
C SER A 136 -18.84 -11.10 -19.19
N GLU A 137 -20.09 -10.72 -19.48
CA GLU A 137 -20.90 -9.85 -18.63
C GLU A 137 -21.16 -10.44 -17.24
N GLU A 138 -21.18 -11.78 -17.12
CA GLU A 138 -21.33 -12.45 -15.83
C GLU A 138 -20.12 -12.25 -14.90
N ILE A 139 -18.99 -11.77 -15.43
CA ILE A 139 -17.81 -11.41 -14.63
C ILE A 139 -18.06 -10.11 -13.85
N LEU A 140 -19.00 -9.27 -14.31
CA LEU A 140 -19.38 -7.97 -13.76
C LEU A 140 -18.25 -6.92 -13.77
N ASP A 141 -17.25 -7.09 -12.92
CA ASP A 141 -16.11 -6.19 -12.78
C ASP A 141 -14.84 -6.99 -12.51
N PHE A 142 -13.70 -6.37 -12.76
CA PHE A 142 -12.37 -6.94 -12.58
C PHE A 142 -11.38 -5.85 -12.18
N CYS A 143 -10.59 -6.09 -11.14
CA CYS A 143 -9.48 -5.20 -10.81
C CYS A 143 -8.25 -5.95 -10.31
N ILE A 144 -7.08 -5.47 -10.75
CA ILE A 144 -5.79 -5.88 -10.22
C ILE A 144 -5.64 -5.20 -8.86
N ILE A 145 -5.32 -5.97 -7.83
CA ILE A 145 -5.18 -5.50 -6.44
C ILE A 145 -3.72 -5.53 -5.97
N ASN A 146 -2.87 -6.30 -6.65
CA ASN A 146 -1.44 -6.33 -6.38
C ASN A 146 -0.65 -6.70 -7.63
N HIS A 147 0.59 -6.23 -7.67
CA HIS A 147 1.56 -6.55 -8.71
C HIS A 147 2.94 -6.72 -8.06
N LYS A 148 3.63 -7.82 -8.37
CA LYS A 148 4.98 -8.10 -7.89
C LYS A 148 5.85 -8.58 -9.04
N GLN A 149 7.01 -7.96 -9.22
CA GLN A 149 8.06 -8.54 -10.05
C GLN A 149 8.77 -9.63 -9.25
N THR A 150 8.75 -10.87 -9.73
CA THR A 150 9.40 -12.01 -9.07
C THR A 150 10.81 -12.26 -9.60
N ASN A 151 11.07 -11.87 -10.85
CA ASN A 151 12.39 -11.87 -11.48
C ASN A 151 12.43 -10.86 -12.64
N ARG A 152 13.59 -10.65 -13.28
CA ARG A 152 13.79 -9.64 -14.36
C ARG A 152 12.73 -9.67 -15.47
N ALA A 153 12.18 -10.83 -15.79
CA ALA A 153 11.15 -11.00 -16.83
C ALA A 153 9.86 -11.69 -16.32
N ARG A 154 9.62 -11.73 -15.01
CA ARG A 154 8.45 -12.41 -14.43
C ARG A 154 7.67 -11.49 -13.51
N TYR A 155 6.37 -11.40 -13.77
CA TYR A 155 5.43 -10.56 -13.03
C TYR A 155 4.28 -11.42 -12.52
N LEU A 156 3.94 -11.24 -11.26
CA LEU A 156 2.79 -11.83 -10.60
C LEU A 156 1.73 -10.75 -10.40
N PHE A 157 0.57 -10.94 -11.01
CA PHE A 157 -0.60 -10.10 -10.80
C PHE A 157 -1.58 -10.83 -9.87
N THR A 158 -2.05 -10.14 -8.84
CA THR A 158 -3.17 -10.60 -8.02
C THR A 158 -4.37 -9.74 -8.37
N ALA A 159 -5.50 -10.37 -8.68
CA ALA A 159 -6.71 -9.69 -9.12
C ALA A 159 -7.95 -10.34 -8.51
N VAL A 160 -9.04 -9.57 -8.45
CA VAL A 160 -10.36 -10.03 -8.03
C VAL A 160 -11.39 -9.68 -9.10
N ALA A 161 -12.47 -10.45 -9.15
CA ALA A 161 -13.56 -10.29 -10.11
C ALA A 161 -14.94 -10.39 -9.44
N GLY A 162 -15.99 -9.99 -10.16
CA GLY A 162 -17.36 -10.00 -9.66
C GLY A 162 -17.61 -8.98 -8.55
N GLU A 163 -18.50 -9.32 -7.63
CA GLU A 163 -18.90 -8.45 -6.51
C GLU A 163 -17.72 -7.96 -5.65
N ILE A 164 -16.66 -8.76 -5.53
CA ILE A 164 -15.47 -8.37 -4.77
C ILE A 164 -14.75 -7.20 -5.45
N ALA A 165 -14.68 -7.19 -6.79
CA ALA A 165 -14.10 -6.08 -7.54
C ALA A 165 -14.95 -4.81 -7.44
N VAL A 166 -16.29 -4.95 -7.55
CA VAL A 166 -17.24 -3.85 -7.37
C VAL A 166 -17.09 -3.20 -5.99
N GLU A 167 -17.05 -4.01 -4.93
CA GLU A 167 -16.87 -3.52 -3.56
C GLU A 167 -15.50 -2.87 -3.36
N ALA A 168 -14.43 -3.42 -3.95
CA ALA A 168 -13.10 -2.82 -3.90
C ALA A 168 -13.07 -1.41 -4.52
N ARG A 169 -13.74 -1.21 -5.66
CA ARG A 169 -13.87 0.12 -6.30
C ARG A 169 -14.72 1.07 -5.46
N LYS A 170 -15.84 0.60 -4.93
CA LYS A 170 -16.70 1.40 -4.05
C LYS A 170 -15.93 1.89 -2.83
N ARG A 171 -15.15 1.01 -2.20
CA ARG A 171 -14.29 1.33 -1.08
C ARG A 171 -13.20 2.35 -1.44
N SER A 172 -12.56 2.19 -2.60
CA SER A 172 -11.61 3.17 -3.13
C SER A 172 -12.24 4.55 -3.29
N LYS A 173 -13.46 4.61 -3.86
CA LYS A 173 -14.23 5.86 -3.99
C LYS A 173 -14.52 6.50 -2.64
N THR A 174 -14.90 5.72 -1.63
CA THR A 174 -15.10 6.21 -0.25
C THR A 174 -13.83 6.83 0.33
N PHE A 175 -12.67 6.17 0.18
CA PHE A 175 -11.39 6.75 0.63
C PHE A 175 -11.08 8.06 -0.10
N ARG A 176 -11.23 8.08 -1.43
CA ARG A 176 -10.99 9.29 -2.24
C ARG A 176 -11.88 10.45 -1.80
N GLN A 177 -13.16 10.19 -1.52
CA GLN A 177 -14.10 11.19 -1.00
C GLN A 177 -13.70 11.69 0.39
N ARG A 178 -13.33 10.79 1.30
CA ARG A 178 -12.85 11.17 2.65
C ARG A 178 -11.60 12.04 2.58
N ILE A 179 -10.62 11.68 1.74
CA ILE A 179 -9.38 12.44 1.57
C ILE A 179 -9.65 13.80 0.93
N ASN A 180 -10.52 13.88 -0.08
CA ASN A 180 -10.92 15.14 -0.68
C ASN A 180 -11.61 16.07 0.33
N ARG A 181 -12.43 15.51 1.23
CA ARG A 181 -13.05 16.28 2.32
C ARG A 181 -12.00 16.81 3.29
N LEU A 182 -11.06 15.96 3.74
CA LEU A 182 -9.97 16.37 4.63
C LEU A 182 -9.09 17.45 3.97
N GLU A 183 -8.75 17.30 2.69
CA GLU A 183 -7.98 18.30 1.94
C GLU A 183 -8.74 19.64 1.82
N LYS A 184 -10.07 19.59 1.67
CA LYS A 184 -10.90 20.80 1.64
C LYS A 184 -10.91 21.50 3.00
N GLN A 185 -11.12 20.75 4.09
CA GLN A 185 -11.08 21.27 5.46
C GLN A 185 -9.73 21.92 5.77
N LEU A 186 -8.63 21.31 5.32
CA LEU A 186 -7.29 21.86 5.49
C LEU A 186 -7.10 23.24 4.82
N LYS A 187 -7.82 23.51 3.72
CA LYS A 187 -7.77 24.80 3.03
C LYS A 187 -8.64 25.87 3.67
N GLU A 188 -9.70 25.46 4.36
CA GLU A 188 -10.69 26.36 4.94
C GLU A 188 -10.35 26.75 6.39
N GLU A 189 -9.70 25.87 7.16
CA GLU A 189 -9.49 26.03 8.60
C GLU A 189 -8.03 25.69 9.01
N SER A 190 -7.21 26.69 9.32
CA SER A 190 -5.79 26.51 9.70
C SER A 190 -5.60 25.71 11.00
N ASP A 191 -6.54 25.84 11.94
CA ASP A 191 -6.39 25.28 13.29
C ASP A 191 -6.67 23.76 13.34
N THR A 192 -7.07 23.16 12.21
CA THR A 192 -7.39 21.73 12.11
C THR A 192 -6.21 20.87 11.65
N HIS A 193 -5.03 21.47 11.38
CA HIS A 193 -3.86 20.77 10.84
C HIS A 193 -3.47 19.50 11.61
N TYR A 194 -3.46 19.55 12.94
CA TYR A 194 -3.11 18.40 13.79
C TYR A 194 -4.14 17.27 13.67
N VAL A 195 -5.43 17.59 13.74
CA VAL A 195 -6.52 16.61 13.65
C VAL A 195 -6.54 15.95 12.27
N ILE A 196 -6.33 16.75 11.22
CA ILE A 196 -6.28 16.25 9.84
C ILE A 196 -5.04 15.37 9.64
N ASP A 197 -3.89 15.72 10.20
CA ASP A 197 -2.69 14.87 10.16
C ASP A 197 -2.99 13.50 10.78
N GLU A 198 -3.53 13.45 11.99
CA GLU A 198 -3.86 12.19 12.68
C GLU A 198 -4.83 11.32 11.87
N GLU A 199 -5.87 11.93 11.30
CA GLU A 199 -6.84 11.22 10.46
C GLU A 199 -6.24 10.69 9.15
N LEU A 200 -5.34 11.46 8.51
CA LEU A 200 -4.61 11.01 7.33
C LEU A 200 -3.63 9.88 7.67
N GLN A 201 -2.98 9.93 8.83
CA GLN A 201 -2.13 8.82 9.32
C GLN A 201 -2.95 7.54 9.54
N LYS A 202 -4.16 7.65 10.12
CA LYS A 202 -5.08 6.51 10.27
C LYS A 202 -5.47 5.91 8.92
N VAL A 203 -5.84 6.74 7.94
CA VAL A 203 -6.18 6.29 6.57
C VAL A 203 -4.97 5.60 5.92
N ARG A 204 -3.78 6.20 6.03
CA ARG A 204 -2.54 5.61 5.50
C ARG A 204 -2.26 4.24 6.12
N ASN A 205 -2.40 4.13 7.44
CA ASN A 205 -2.17 2.89 8.16
C ASN A 205 -3.19 1.81 7.80
N GLN A 206 -4.47 2.17 7.64
CA GLN A 206 -5.50 1.25 7.16
C GLN A 206 -5.12 0.67 5.79
N ILE A 207 -4.66 1.50 4.85
CA ILE A 207 -4.33 1.06 3.48
C ILE A 207 -3.08 0.18 3.43
N LEU A 208 -2.11 0.41 4.32
CA LEU A 208 -0.82 -0.30 4.33
C LEU A 208 -0.82 -1.59 5.14
N HIS A 209 -1.57 -1.65 6.25
CA HIS A 209 -1.43 -2.71 7.27
C HIS A 209 -2.68 -3.56 7.47
N THR A 210 -3.77 -3.28 6.76
CA THR A 210 -4.94 -4.17 6.76
C THR A 210 -5.01 -4.93 5.43
N ASP A 211 -5.59 -6.13 5.44
CA ASP A 211 -5.85 -6.97 4.25
C ASP A 211 -6.99 -6.40 3.38
N ILE A 212 -6.99 -5.08 3.21
CA ILE A 212 -8.01 -4.34 2.49
C ILE A 212 -7.81 -4.53 0.99
N VAL A 213 -8.86 -5.04 0.35
CA VAL A 213 -8.90 -5.18 -1.11
C VAL A 213 -9.21 -3.81 -1.73
N LEU A 214 -8.27 -3.29 -2.50
CA LEU A 214 -8.40 -2.05 -3.27
C LEU A 214 -7.77 -2.24 -4.66
N PRO A 215 -8.29 -1.60 -5.72
CA PRO A 215 -7.62 -1.57 -7.01
C PRO A 215 -6.21 -0.97 -6.86
N TYR A 216 -5.21 -1.64 -7.43
CA TYR A 216 -3.80 -1.37 -7.20
C TYR A 216 -3.39 0.06 -7.56
N LEU A 217 -3.79 0.54 -8.74
CA LEU A 217 -3.48 1.91 -9.17
C LEU A 217 -4.16 2.94 -8.27
N GLU A 218 -5.44 2.73 -7.94
CA GLU A 218 -6.16 3.65 -7.06
C GLU A 218 -5.57 3.68 -5.64
N LYS A 219 -5.09 2.53 -5.13
CA LYS A 219 -4.33 2.45 -3.88
C LYS A 219 -3.08 3.32 -3.93
N LEU A 220 -2.31 3.26 -5.01
CA LEU A 220 -1.11 4.09 -5.18
C LEU A 220 -1.44 5.58 -5.26
N GLU A 221 -2.44 5.96 -6.05
CA GLU A 221 -2.93 7.35 -6.15
C GLU A 221 -3.38 7.90 -4.80
N ILE A 222 -4.13 7.10 -4.04
CA ILE A 222 -4.61 7.48 -2.71
C ILE A 222 -3.42 7.71 -1.77
N LEU A 223 -2.45 6.79 -1.75
CA LEU A 223 -1.28 6.91 -0.89
C LEU A 223 -0.40 8.11 -1.27
N ASP A 224 -0.20 8.35 -2.56
CA ASP A 224 0.53 9.52 -3.05
C ASP A 224 -0.15 10.81 -2.62
N LYS A 225 -1.47 10.91 -2.80
CA LYS A 225 -2.26 12.06 -2.37
C LYS A 225 -2.17 12.29 -0.86
N VAL A 226 -2.34 11.23 -0.05
CA VAL A 226 -2.24 11.32 1.41
C VAL A 226 -0.85 11.81 1.83
N ASN A 227 0.21 11.21 1.29
CA ASN A 227 1.59 11.62 1.59
C ASN A 227 1.88 13.06 1.14
N GLY A 228 1.32 13.49 0.01
CA GLY A 228 1.39 14.86 -0.47
C GLY A 228 0.74 15.86 0.48
N ILE A 229 -0.43 15.53 1.04
CA ILE A 229 -1.11 16.38 2.02
C ILE A 229 -0.34 16.42 3.34
N LEU A 230 0.09 15.28 3.87
CA LEU A 230 0.91 15.20 5.09
C LEU A 230 2.20 16.04 4.96
N LYS A 231 2.84 16.01 3.79
CA LYS A 231 4.02 16.84 3.51
C LYS A 231 3.69 18.34 3.58
N LYS A 232 2.56 18.77 3.00
CA LYS A 232 2.11 20.17 3.06
C LYS A 232 1.82 20.63 4.49
N ILE A 233 1.16 19.79 5.30
CA ILE A 233 0.91 20.08 6.72
C ILE A 233 2.23 20.32 7.45
N LYS A 234 3.19 19.41 7.26
CA LYS A 234 4.52 19.52 7.86
C LYS A 234 5.29 20.76 7.41
N GLU A 235 5.21 21.13 6.14
CA GLU A 235 5.84 22.34 5.61
C GLU A 235 5.20 23.62 6.16
N ALA A 236 3.88 23.64 6.34
CA ALA A 236 3.15 24.74 6.96
C ALA A 236 3.56 24.90 8.43
N SER A 237 3.53 23.82 9.23
CA SER A 237 3.93 23.84 10.65
C SER A 237 5.37 24.35 10.84
N ARG A 238 6.30 23.89 9.99
CA ARG A 238 7.70 24.38 10.00
C ARG A 238 7.83 25.86 9.66
N THR A 239 6.96 26.38 8.80
CA THR A 239 6.98 27.80 8.41
C THR A 239 6.45 28.66 9.55
N THR A 240 5.31 28.31 10.12
CA THR A 240 4.74 28.98 11.30
C THR A 240 5.72 28.99 12.47
N LEU A 241 6.41 27.88 12.74
CA LEU A 241 7.43 27.81 13.80
C LEU A 241 8.61 28.74 13.53
N LYS A 242 9.08 28.84 12.28
CA LYS A 242 10.18 29.76 11.92
C LYS A 242 9.78 31.22 12.11
N GLU A 243 8.56 31.58 11.72
CA GLU A 243 8.02 32.94 11.89
C GLU A 243 7.86 33.29 13.36
N PHE A 244 7.33 32.36 14.17
CA PHE A 244 7.23 32.53 15.62
C PHE A 244 8.60 32.79 16.26
N VAL A 245 9.58 31.94 15.98
CA VAL A 245 10.96 32.08 16.49
C VAL A 245 11.58 33.40 16.06
N GLU A 246 11.38 33.82 14.81
CA GLU A 246 11.89 35.09 14.32
C GLU A 246 11.24 36.28 15.02
N HIS A 247 9.93 36.24 15.24
CA HIS A 247 9.20 37.31 15.93
C HIS A 247 9.61 37.43 17.39
N GLU A 248 9.67 36.32 18.13
CA GLU A 248 10.12 36.30 19.53
C GLU A 248 11.53 36.89 19.68
N MET A 249 12.47 36.46 18.83
CA MET A 249 13.83 36.98 18.86
C MET A 249 13.91 38.47 18.49
N ARG A 250 13.10 38.95 17.53
CA ARG A 250 13.06 40.38 17.18
C ARG A 250 12.53 41.23 18.32
N SER A 251 11.49 40.77 19.04
CA SER A 251 10.96 41.46 20.21
C SER A 251 12.03 41.59 21.30
N ILE A 252 12.74 40.50 21.58
CA ILE A 252 13.82 40.49 22.59
C ILE A 252 14.93 41.47 22.24
N LEU A 253 15.35 41.53 20.97
CA LEU A 253 16.43 42.43 20.54
C LEU A 253 16.01 43.90 20.52
N GLN A 254 14.72 44.19 20.35
CA GLN A 254 14.18 45.55 20.48
C GLN A 254 14.14 46.01 21.94
N GLU A 255 13.72 45.13 22.85
CA GLU A 255 13.67 45.41 24.29
C GLU A 255 15.07 45.46 24.92
N LYS A 256 15.98 44.60 24.46
CA LYS A 256 17.33 44.44 25.02
C LYS A 256 18.38 45.03 24.11
N THR A 257 18.63 46.33 24.26
CA THR A 257 19.66 47.05 23.50
C THR A 257 21.06 46.52 23.78
N GLN A 258 22.01 46.78 22.88
CA GLN A 258 23.39 46.29 23.00
C GLN A 258 24.14 46.91 24.18
N GLU A 259 23.81 48.16 24.53
CA GLU A 259 24.43 48.88 25.64
C GLU A 259 24.06 48.25 26.99
N ASP A 260 22.78 47.90 27.17
CA ASP A 260 22.28 47.30 28.41
C ASP A 260 22.58 45.80 28.50
N HIS A 261 22.61 45.13 27.35
CA HIS A 261 22.72 43.68 27.26
C HIS A 261 23.81 43.26 26.26
N PRO A 262 25.07 43.16 26.69
CA PRO A 262 26.20 42.83 25.79
C PRO A 262 26.18 41.39 25.27
N PHE A 263 25.34 40.51 25.83
CA PHE A 263 25.10 39.16 25.33
C PHE A 263 23.65 38.74 25.61
N ILE A 264 23.18 37.73 24.88
CA ILE A 264 21.83 37.17 25.04
C ILE A 264 21.92 35.69 25.43
N VAL A 265 21.25 35.30 26.50
CA VAL A 265 20.92 33.91 26.80
C VAL A 265 19.40 33.82 26.85
N HIS A 266 18.80 33.05 25.93
CA HIS A 266 17.35 32.98 25.81
C HIS A 266 16.84 31.55 25.72
N TYR A 267 15.71 31.30 26.38
CA TYR A 267 15.00 30.04 26.31
C TYR A 267 13.72 30.22 25.49
N LEU A 268 13.69 29.63 24.29
CA LEU A 268 12.53 29.64 23.41
C LEU A 268 11.47 28.69 23.96
N ARG A 269 10.39 29.26 24.51
CA ARG A 269 9.23 28.50 24.99
C ARG A 269 8.34 28.14 23.80
N SER A 270 8.49 26.94 23.26
CA SER A 270 7.53 26.41 22.29
C SER A 270 6.42 25.65 23.02
N SER A 271 5.20 26.21 23.03
CA SER A 271 4.00 25.51 23.53
C SER A 271 3.35 24.61 22.48
N ALA A 272 3.73 24.73 21.20
CA ALA A 272 2.85 24.35 20.11
C ALA A 272 3.30 23.15 19.25
N LEU A 273 4.51 22.60 19.36
CA LEU A 273 4.98 21.65 18.33
C LEU A 273 5.83 20.50 18.87
N MET A 274 5.41 19.26 18.55
CA MET A 274 6.23 18.04 18.53
C MET A 274 7.36 18.10 17.47
N GLU A 275 7.69 19.30 16.98
CA GLU A 275 8.72 19.51 15.97
C GLU A 275 9.91 20.29 16.54
N GLU A 276 11.09 19.94 16.05
CA GLU A 276 12.35 20.54 16.47
C GLU A 276 12.41 22.05 16.16
N VAL A 277 12.66 22.85 17.20
CA VAL A 277 12.80 24.31 17.10
C VAL A 277 14.00 24.70 16.23
N PRO A 278 13.84 25.55 15.20
CA PRO A 278 14.91 25.93 14.28
C PRO A 278 15.89 26.95 14.91
N LEU A 279 16.71 26.51 15.86
CA LEU A 279 17.65 27.37 16.61
C LEU A 279 18.63 28.17 15.71
N GLN A 280 18.96 27.65 14.52
CA GLN A 280 19.77 28.40 13.55
C GLN A 280 19.12 29.72 13.15
N LYS A 281 17.80 29.72 12.92
CA LYS A 281 17.06 30.93 12.57
C LYS A 281 17.09 31.92 13.73
N ALA A 282 16.90 31.46 14.96
CA ALA A 282 16.97 32.29 16.17
C ALA A 282 18.31 33.02 16.30
N THR A 283 19.43 32.29 16.20
CA THR A 283 20.78 32.88 16.30
C THR A 283 21.09 33.85 15.15
N LYS A 284 20.55 33.62 13.95
CA LYS A 284 20.78 34.51 12.79
C LYS A 284 20.13 35.90 12.94
N VAL A 285 19.13 36.04 13.80
CA VAL A 285 18.48 37.35 14.05
C VAL A 285 19.39 38.29 14.86
N CYS A 286 20.34 37.73 15.63
CA CYS A 286 21.27 38.49 16.47
C CYS A 286 22.73 38.34 15.97
N PRO A 287 23.15 39.15 14.99
CA PRO A 287 24.53 39.13 14.48
C PRO A 287 25.49 40.05 15.27
N ASP A 288 24.96 40.95 16.10
CA ASP A 288 25.65 42.08 16.73
C ASP A 288 26.38 41.71 18.03
N ARG A 289 25.95 40.63 18.71
CA ARG A 289 26.51 40.24 20.01
C ARG A 289 26.43 38.73 20.26
N PRO A 290 27.15 38.19 21.26
CA PRO A 290 27.11 36.77 21.59
C PRO A 290 25.71 36.35 22.02
N ILE A 291 25.21 35.27 21.45
CA ILE A 291 23.89 34.74 21.74
C ILE A 291 23.95 33.23 21.98
N LEU A 292 23.24 32.75 23.00
CA LEU A 292 22.97 31.34 23.29
C LEU A 292 21.45 31.16 23.38
N VAL A 293 20.88 30.39 22.47
CA VAL A 293 19.44 30.07 22.43
C VAL A 293 19.24 28.61 22.80
N ILE A 294 18.28 28.35 23.69
CA ILE A 294 17.97 27.04 24.24
C ILE A 294 16.50 26.71 23.93
N SER A 295 16.22 25.45 23.61
CA SER A 295 14.86 24.92 23.46
C SER A 295 14.78 23.52 24.09
N MET A 296 13.59 23.14 24.56
CA MET A 296 13.31 21.79 25.05
C MET A 296 12.14 21.19 24.27
N THR A 297 12.31 19.95 23.80
CA THR A 297 11.27 19.19 23.07
C THR A 297 11.36 17.73 23.49
N ASP A 298 10.25 17.12 23.88
CA ASP A 298 10.15 15.69 24.28
C ASP A 298 11.21 15.23 25.28
N GLY A 299 11.54 16.06 26.27
CA GLY A 299 12.56 15.75 27.28
C GLY A 299 14.01 15.98 26.82
N TYR A 300 14.23 16.36 25.55
CA TYR A 300 15.56 16.69 25.02
C TYR A 300 15.79 18.20 25.03
N VAL A 301 16.94 18.61 25.57
CA VAL A 301 17.41 20.01 25.51
C VAL A 301 18.32 20.16 24.29
N LYS A 302 18.04 21.15 23.46
CA LYS A 302 18.90 21.58 22.35
C LYS A 302 19.29 23.03 22.59
N ALA A 303 20.54 23.35 22.30
CA ALA A 303 21.04 24.71 22.37
C ALA A 303 21.92 25.03 21.17
N ARG A 304 21.95 26.31 20.81
CA ARG A 304 22.83 26.84 19.77
C ARG A 304 23.35 28.19 20.22
N CYS A 305 24.65 28.41 20.08
CA CYS A 305 25.23 29.72 20.28
C CYS A 305 26.01 30.22 19.06
N THR A 306 26.13 31.54 18.97
CA THR A 306 27.01 32.23 18.04
C THR A 306 27.73 33.36 18.78
N VAL A 307 28.98 33.62 18.40
CA VAL A 307 29.81 34.71 18.92
C VAL A 307 30.28 35.53 17.71
N PRO A 308 30.05 36.85 17.66
CA PRO A 308 30.56 37.72 16.61
C PRO A 308 32.08 37.64 16.49
N LYS A 309 32.60 37.75 15.26
CA LYS A 309 34.03 37.52 14.97
C LYS A 309 34.95 38.48 15.72
N ASP A 310 34.51 39.71 15.91
CA ASP A 310 35.16 40.79 16.65
C ASP A 310 35.25 40.53 18.15
N GLN A 311 34.41 39.63 18.69
CA GLN A 311 34.38 39.29 20.12
C GLN A 311 35.03 37.94 20.44
N VAL A 312 35.53 37.22 19.42
CA VAL A 312 36.25 35.95 19.61
C VAL A 312 37.67 36.23 20.11
N ASN A 313 38.08 35.54 21.17
CA ASN A 313 39.44 35.59 21.68
C ASN A 313 39.90 34.21 22.20
N SER A 314 41.13 34.12 22.72
CA SER A 314 41.70 32.85 23.20
C SER A 314 40.89 32.21 24.32
N ASN A 315 40.15 33.00 25.11
CA ASN A 315 39.37 32.55 26.26
C ASN A 315 37.88 32.39 25.94
N PHE A 316 37.35 33.15 24.98
CA PHE A 316 35.94 33.15 24.62
C PHE A 316 35.73 32.80 23.14
N THR A 317 35.18 31.60 22.91
CA THR A 317 34.77 31.11 21.59
C THR A 317 33.40 30.46 21.71
N ALA A 318 32.64 30.36 20.61
CA ALA A 318 31.35 29.67 20.61
C ALA A 318 31.48 28.20 21.08
N GLN A 319 32.57 27.52 20.74
CA GLN A 319 32.82 26.14 21.18
C GLN A 319 33.02 26.05 22.70
N LYS A 320 33.88 26.91 23.27
CA LYS A 320 34.12 26.94 24.71
C LYS A 320 32.86 27.29 25.48
N TRP A 321 32.11 28.29 25.00
CA TRP A 321 30.85 28.69 25.63
C TRP A 321 29.81 27.57 25.61
N MET A 322 29.66 26.88 24.47
CA MET A 322 28.75 25.74 24.37
C MET A 322 29.19 24.53 25.22
N GLN A 323 30.49 24.31 25.42
CA GLN A 323 31.01 23.25 26.30
C GLN A 323 30.62 23.47 27.77
N GLU A 324 30.72 24.71 28.25
CA GLU A 324 30.27 25.07 29.61
C GLU A 324 28.78 24.76 29.79
N PHE A 325 27.94 25.15 28.80
CA PHE A 325 26.52 24.82 28.81
C PHE A 325 26.27 23.30 28.78
N ALA A 326 26.92 22.59 27.85
CA ALA A 326 26.73 21.16 27.66
C ALA A 326 27.16 20.33 28.88
N SER A 327 28.15 20.80 29.64
CA SER A 327 28.61 20.13 30.86
C SER A 327 27.49 19.98 31.90
N THR A 328 26.63 20.99 32.02
CA THR A 328 25.46 21.01 32.92
C THR A 328 24.46 19.92 32.56
N PHE A 329 24.27 19.65 31.27
CA PHE A 329 23.29 18.68 30.76
C PHE A 329 23.91 17.34 30.35
N LYS A 330 25.23 17.15 30.56
CA LYS A 330 26.00 16.01 30.05
C LYS A 330 25.79 15.77 28.54
N GLY A 331 25.64 16.87 27.79
CA GLY A 331 25.30 16.86 26.36
C GLY A 331 26.51 16.77 25.44
N GLN A 332 26.27 16.40 24.18
CA GLN A 332 27.30 16.40 23.13
C GLN A 332 27.36 17.75 22.43
N VAL A 333 28.57 18.27 22.21
CA VAL A 333 28.80 19.50 21.44
C VAL A 333 29.27 19.15 20.04
N THR A 334 28.63 19.71 19.02
CA THR A 334 29.03 19.55 17.62
C THR A 334 29.10 20.90 16.93
N ILE A 335 30.05 21.02 16.00
CA ILE A 335 30.12 22.17 15.09
C ILE A 335 29.13 21.89 13.96
N PRO A 336 28.21 22.81 13.62
CA PRO A 336 27.31 22.63 12.49
C PRO A 336 28.10 22.36 11.21
N LYS A 337 27.70 21.34 10.43
CA LYS A 337 28.22 21.16 9.07
C LYS A 337 27.63 22.27 8.19
N GLY A 338 28.38 23.33 7.95
CA GLY A 338 27.96 24.48 7.15
C GLY A 338 28.90 25.65 7.27
#